data_AF-A0A519M6N7-F1
#
_entry.id   AF-A0A519M6N7-F1
#
_cell.length_a   1.000
_cell.length_b   1.000
_cell.length_c   1.000
_cell.angle_alpha   90.00
_cell.angle_beta   90.00
_cell.angle_gamma   90.00
#
_symmetry.space_group_name_H-M   'P 1'
#
loop_
_entity.id
_entity.type
_entity.pdbx_description
1 polymer ?
#
loop_
_entity_poly.entity_id
_entity_poly.type
_entity_poly.pdbx_seq_one_letter_code
_entity_poly.pdbx_strand_id
1 'polypeptide(L)'
;MQGHKQFVDKVVLRFRLSERVPRHNLYRRLADLLDWDFLYDQTQTLYSHTGQPSLDPVVFFKLMLVSRLENLVSDRRLMEHCSMRLDILYFLGYEVDEDLPWHSTISRTRQLYPTAIFEHLFDHVFAQCVAAGLVTGHTQAVDSAFVKANASLESLVDKQSADAPAPSLHVADKPVQEALAAAPEALLTSPAHHLRRVASAHARYLRNDSGPLGRSRPQARLLSNKTHYSPADPDARISVKPGKARALNYLCSMAVDEAHGVISHVQADFADRRDCTLLPSLVEPLQQRLLAQDLPLVDLVADTNYSNGVNYALLEARGITPWIPVFGKYKPEIDSFRYEAETDCFTCLAGKTLSFKSFYKNQDGGLAKVYRAASRDCRLCPLKPSCAPNVKKRQLIRTAYDAQYRRALARQQSRPGRHMRGLRQRTIEPVFGSLLQHYGMRRVNTRGRSSAHKMMLLTALAFNLKKLLKHQPKQTLRSAIALPVPRLQGQFLACWR
;
A
#
# COMPACT_ATOMS: atom_id res chain seq x y z
N MET A 1 47.14 -12.98 33.10
CA MET A 1 46.66 -12.27 34.31
C MET A 1 45.27 -11.71 34.03
N GLN A 2 44.32 -11.97 34.92
CA GLN A 2 42.95 -11.47 34.79
C GLN A 2 42.91 -10.04 35.36
N GLY A 3 42.63 -9.04 34.52
CA GLY A 3 42.56 -7.65 34.97
C GLY A 3 41.24 -7.37 35.70
N HIS A 4 41.31 -6.77 36.88
CA HIS A 4 40.15 -6.20 37.57
C HIS A 4 40.03 -4.72 37.25
N LYS A 5 38.91 -4.32 36.62
CA LYS A 5 38.59 -2.92 36.36
C LYS A 5 37.70 -2.38 37.48
N GLN A 6 38.17 -1.38 38.22
CA GLN A 6 37.36 -0.62 39.16
C GLN A 6 36.66 0.53 38.41
N PHE A 7 35.35 0.66 38.60
CA PHE A 7 34.60 1.79 38.07
C PHE A 7 34.86 3.01 38.96
N VAL A 8 35.31 4.10 38.34
CA VAL A 8 35.47 5.40 39.01
C VAL A 8 34.63 6.38 38.22
N ASP A 9 33.67 6.99 38.90
CA ASP A 9 32.80 7.99 38.29
C ASP A 9 33.56 9.31 38.12
N LYS A 10 33.72 9.76 36.87
CA LYS A 10 34.53 10.95 36.56
C LYS A 10 33.63 12.18 36.58
N VAL A 11 33.92 13.11 37.49
CA VAL A 11 33.17 14.37 37.67
C VAL A 11 33.29 15.33 36.48
N VAL A 12 34.42 15.29 35.75
CA VAL A 12 34.64 16.13 34.55
C VAL A 12 35.01 15.23 33.36
N LEU A 13 34.20 15.30 32.31
CA LEU A 13 34.37 14.54 31.07
C LEU A 13 34.87 15.48 29.96
N ARG A 14 36.08 15.28 29.43
CA ARG A 14 36.48 15.87 28.14
C ARG A 14 36.18 14.87 27.04
N PHE A 15 35.19 15.17 26.21
CA PHE A 15 34.62 14.24 25.26
C PHE A 15 34.17 14.97 24.00
N ARG A 16 34.37 14.34 22.83
CA ARG A 16 33.83 14.80 21.54
C ARG A 16 33.07 13.66 20.90
N LEU A 17 31.78 13.86 20.71
CA LEU A 17 30.89 12.84 20.16
C LEU A 17 31.32 12.43 18.74
N SER A 18 31.76 13.39 17.93
CA SER A 18 32.25 13.18 16.56
C SER A 18 33.52 12.33 16.45
N GLU A 19 34.38 12.32 17.48
CA GLU A 19 35.57 11.46 17.55
C GLU A 19 35.20 10.06 18.03
N ARG A 20 34.19 9.96 18.90
CA ARG A 20 33.76 8.68 19.49
C ARG A 20 32.94 7.82 18.52
N VAL A 21 32.10 8.44 17.69
CA VAL A 21 31.23 7.76 16.73
C VAL A 21 32.03 7.46 15.45
N PRO A 22 32.32 6.18 15.11
CA PRO A 22 33.17 5.87 13.97
C PRO A 22 32.55 6.30 12.62
N ARG A 23 33.40 6.64 11.64
CA ARG A 23 32.95 7.02 10.27
C ARG A 23 32.13 5.94 9.55
N HIS A 24 32.34 4.67 9.89
CA HIS A 24 31.59 3.55 9.30
C HIS A 24 30.23 3.31 9.98
N ASN A 25 29.91 4.03 11.06
CA ASN A 25 28.63 3.90 11.75
C ASN A 25 27.46 4.27 10.82
N LEU A 26 26.36 3.52 10.91
CA LEU A 26 25.17 3.69 10.07
C LEU A 26 24.59 5.10 10.16
N TYR A 27 24.38 5.60 11.38
CA TYR A 27 23.73 6.88 11.65
C TYR A 27 24.59 8.08 11.26
N ARG A 28 25.91 7.97 11.44
CA ARG A 28 26.85 8.97 10.94
C ARG A 28 26.79 9.07 9.41
N ARG A 29 26.87 7.95 8.70
CA ARG A 29 26.75 7.93 7.23
C ARG A 29 25.37 8.40 6.75
N LEU A 30 24.32 8.16 7.54
CA LEU A 30 22.97 8.61 7.25
C LEU A 30 22.83 10.13 7.40
N ALA A 31 23.52 10.74 8.38
CA ALA A 31 23.57 12.19 8.55
C ALA A 31 24.14 12.88 7.29
N ASP A 32 25.22 12.30 6.74
CA ASP A 32 25.94 12.86 5.59
C ASP A 32 25.22 12.64 4.24
N LEU A 33 24.22 11.74 4.19
CA LEU A 33 23.57 11.31 2.95
C LEU A 33 22.43 12.24 2.52
N LEU A 34 21.71 12.81 3.48
CA LEU A 34 20.50 13.58 3.23
C LEU A 34 20.74 15.05 3.52
N ASP A 35 20.41 15.88 2.52
CA ASP A 35 20.20 17.30 2.72
C ASP A 35 18.79 17.50 3.30
N TRP A 36 18.74 18.18 4.44
CA TRP A 36 17.51 18.38 5.21
C TRP A 36 16.92 19.78 5.06
N ASP A 37 17.63 20.68 4.38
CA ASP A 37 17.33 22.12 4.42
C ASP A 37 15.94 22.45 3.86
N PHE A 38 15.50 21.71 2.85
CA PHE A 38 14.17 21.88 2.25
C PHE A 38 13.01 21.71 3.25
N LEU A 39 13.21 21.00 4.37
CA LEU A 39 12.18 20.81 5.38
C LEU A 39 11.89 22.10 6.14
N TYR A 40 12.87 22.97 6.32
CA TYR A 40 12.67 24.25 7.00
C TYR A 40 11.70 25.13 6.20
N ASP A 41 11.91 25.24 4.88
CA ASP A 41 11.04 26.00 3.99
C ASP A 41 9.61 25.43 3.96
N GLN A 42 9.48 24.10 3.87
CA GLN A 42 8.17 23.43 3.78
C GLN A 42 7.37 23.47 5.08
N THR A 43 8.04 23.57 6.23
CA THR A 43 7.39 23.54 7.53
C THR A 43 7.21 24.92 8.16
N GLN A 44 7.89 25.96 7.65
CA GLN A 44 7.90 27.30 8.24
C GLN A 44 6.50 27.84 8.59
N THR A 45 5.53 27.69 7.69
CA THR A 45 4.16 28.18 7.87
C THR A 45 3.36 27.43 8.94
N LEU A 46 3.83 26.26 9.37
CA LEU A 46 3.19 25.44 10.39
C LEU A 46 3.66 25.81 11.82
N TYR A 47 4.72 26.61 11.93
CA TYR A 47 5.26 27.08 13.20
C TYR A 47 4.72 28.48 13.52
N SER A 48 4.44 28.70 14.80
CA SER A 48 4.10 30.02 15.30
C SER A 48 5.35 30.92 15.31
N HIS A 49 5.17 32.20 15.01
CA HIS A 49 6.20 33.22 15.18
C HIS A 49 6.38 33.65 16.65
N THR A 50 5.48 33.23 17.55
CA THR A 50 5.48 33.57 18.98
C THR A 50 5.34 32.33 19.86
N GLY A 51 5.92 32.39 21.07
CA GLY A 51 5.86 31.33 22.07
C GLY A 51 7.17 30.54 22.23
N GLN A 52 7.11 29.42 22.94
CA GLN A 52 8.27 28.54 23.10
C GLN A 52 8.64 27.86 21.77
N PRO A 53 9.94 27.76 21.44
CA PRO A 53 10.39 27.01 20.28
C PRO A 53 9.85 25.59 20.30
N SER A 54 9.22 25.20 19.20
CA SER A 54 8.77 23.82 18.98
C SER A 54 9.94 22.93 18.53
N LEU A 55 9.71 21.62 18.49
CA LEU A 55 10.70 20.65 18.01
C LEU A 55 11.17 21.01 16.60
N ASP A 56 12.48 20.97 16.37
CA ASP A 56 13.08 21.17 15.04
C ASP A 56 12.52 20.13 14.03
N PRO A 57 12.10 20.56 12.82
CA PRO A 57 11.55 19.67 11.80
C PRO A 57 12.51 18.55 11.38
N VAL A 58 13.79 18.87 11.17
CA VAL A 58 14.84 17.91 10.82
C VAL A 58 15.02 16.89 11.93
N VAL A 59 15.10 17.34 13.18
CA VAL A 59 15.18 16.44 14.34
C VAL A 59 13.97 15.51 14.40
N PHE A 60 12.76 16.03 14.14
CA PHE A 60 11.55 15.21 14.09
C PHE A 60 11.66 14.08 13.04
N PHE A 61 12.03 14.39 11.80
CA PHE A 61 12.14 13.37 10.75
C PHE A 61 13.25 12.36 11.04
N LYS A 62 14.38 12.81 11.59
CA LYS A 62 15.46 11.94 12.05
C LYS A 62 15.01 10.99 13.17
N LEU A 63 14.26 11.48 14.15
CA LEU A 63 13.66 10.64 15.19
C LEU A 63 12.69 9.60 14.60
N MET A 64 11.86 10.00 13.64
CA MET A 64 10.95 9.09 12.95
C MET A 64 11.70 8.00 12.18
N LEU A 65 12.82 8.34 11.55
CA LEU A 65 13.71 7.40 10.90
C LEU A 65 14.32 6.40 11.86
N VAL A 66 14.88 6.87 12.98
CA VAL A 66 15.40 6.01 14.05
C VAL A 66 14.32 5.04 14.52
N SER A 67 13.08 5.51 14.71
CA SER A 67 11.98 4.65 15.12
C SER A 67 11.73 3.49 14.16
N ARG A 68 11.86 3.73 12.85
CA ARG A 68 11.69 2.69 11.83
C ARG A 68 12.92 1.79 11.76
N LEU A 69 14.12 2.35 11.72
CA LEU A 69 15.38 1.59 11.60
C LEU A 69 15.63 0.66 12.80
N GLU A 70 15.18 1.06 14.00
CA GLU A 70 15.34 0.32 15.25
C GLU A 70 14.08 -0.50 15.62
N ASN A 71 13.08 -0.56 14.76
CA ASN A 71 11.84 -1.32 15.00
C ASN A 71 11.07 -0.86 16.27
N LEU A 72 11.12 0.45 16.58
CA LEU A 72 10.50 1.03 17.77
C LEU A 72 9.13 1.66 17.42
N VAL A 73 8.09 1.14 18.05
CA VAL A 73 6.69 1.55 17.78
C VAL A 73 6.17 2.58 18.81
N SER A 74 6.87 2.74 19.94
CA SER A 74 6.50 3.64 21.03
C SER A 74 7.43 4.86 21.09
N ASP A 75 6.84 6.06 21.11
CA ASP A 75 7.60 7.32 21.21
C ASP A 75 8.35 7.43 22.55
N ARG A 76 7.84 6.82 23.63
CA ARG A 76 8.54 6.75 24.93
C ARG A 76 9.81 5.92 24.83
N ARG A 77 9.68 4.71 24.28
CA ARG A 77 10.84 3.81 24.07
C ARG A 77 11.82 4.41 23.07
N LEU A 78 11.34 5.17 22.09
CA LEU A 78 12.21 5.89 21.17
C LEU A 78 13.09 6.89 21.92
N MET A 79 12.52 7.72 22.80
CA MET A 79 13.32 8.69 23.58
C MET A 79 14.30 8.00 24.52
N GLU A 80 13.85 6.96 25.22
CA GLU A 80 14.73 6.15 26.07
C GLU A 80 15.87 5.51 25.26
N HIS A 81 15.58 4.99 24.06
CA HIS A 81 16.61 4.41 23.19
C HIS A 81 17.58 5.46 22.64
N CYS A 82 17.09 6.64 22.29
CA CYS A 82 17.90 7.75 21.82
C CYS A 82 18.83 8.27 22.92
N SER A 83 18.36 8.42 24.16
CA SER A 83 19.17 8.95 25.27
C SER A 83 20.36 8.05 25.64
N MET A 84 20.23 6.74 25.40
CA MET A 84 21.29 5.77 25.71
C MET A 84 22.33 5.59 24.60
N ARG A 85 22.09 6.10 23.38
CA ARG A 85 22.91 5.79 22.19
C ARG A 85 23.61 6.99 21.60
N LEU A 86 24.92 7.06 21.84
CA LEU A 86 25.82 8.11 21.34
C LEU A 86 25.77 8.30 19.81
N ASP A 87 25.63 7.21 19.04
CA ASP A 87 25.57 7.30 17.59
C ASP A 87 24.25 7.90 17.07
N ILE A 88 23.15 7.68 17.81
CA ILE A 88 21.86 8.29 17.52
C ILE A 88 21.87 9.75 17.94
N LEU A 89 22.37 10.09 19.13
CA LEU A 89 22.53 11.48 19.57
C LEU A 89 23.31 12.31 18.54
N TYR A 90 24.41 11.76 18.03
CA TYR A 90 25.20 12.39 16.97
C TYR A 90 24.39 12.65 15.70
N PHE A 91 23.58 11.68 15.27
CA PHE A 91 22.71 11.85 14.10
C PHE A 91 21.62 12.88 14.32
N LEU A 92 21.04 12.93 15.51
CA LEU A 92 20.04 13.92 15.89
C LEU A 92 20.64 15.33 16.06
N GLY A 93 21.93 15.43 16.34
CA GLY A 93 22.60 16.70 16.61
C GLY A 93 22.48 17.15 18.07
N TYR A 94 22.33 16.20 19.00
CA TYR A 94 22.28 16.46 20.44
C TYR A 94 23.58 16.01 21.12
N GLU A 95 24.02 16.78 22.12
CA GLU A 95 25.11 16.37 23.01
C GLU A 95 24.61 15.49 24.17
N VAL A 96 25.54 14.94 24.96
CA VAL A 96 25.22 13.98 26.05
C VAL A 96 24.54 14.66 27.24
N ASP A 97 24.79 15.95 27.42
CA ASP A 97 24.26 16.81 28.49
C ASP A 97 23.03 17.62 28.08
N GLU A 98 22.57 17.49 26.83
CA GLU A 98 21.37 18.16 26.34
C GLU A 98 20.10 17.32 26.57
N ASP A 99 19.03 17.99 26.99
CA ASP A 99 17.73 17.35 27.17
C ASP A 99 17.05 17.04 25.83
N LEU A 100 16.68 15.77 25.64
CA LEU A 100 15.90 15.33 24.49
C LEU A 100 14.44 15.78 24.58
N PRO A 101 13.75 15.97 23.44
CA PRO A 101 12.35 16.39 23.42
C PRO A 101 11.44 15.37 24.09
N TRP A 102 10.42 15.88 24.78
CA TRP A 102 9.45 15.00 25.43
C TRP A 102 8.60 14.24 24.41
N HIS A 103 8.28 12.98 24.71
CA HIS A 103 7.64 12.06 23.76
C HIS A 103 6.29 12.56 23.20
N SER A 104 5.53 13.40 23.94
CA SER A 104 4.25 13.92 23.43
C SER A 104 4.44 15.02 22.40
N THR A 105 5.54 15.77 22.45
CA THR A 105 5.90 16.77 21.43
C THR A 105 6.00 16.07 20.07
N ILE A 106 6.68 14.93 20.02
CA ILE A 106 6.80 14.10 18.81
C ILE A 106 5.42 13.68 18.29
N SER A 107 4.54 13.19 19.16
CA SER A 107 3.20 12.76 18.75
C SER A 107 2.37 13.92 18.21
N ARG A 108 2.48 15.12 18.79
CA ARG A 108 1.76 16.32 18.35
C ARG A 108 2.32 16.83 17.01
N THR A 109 3.64 16.94 16.88
CA THR A 109 4.30 17.37 15.62
C THR A 109 3.95 16.42 14.46
N ARG A 110 3.87 15.12 14.70
CA ARG A 110 3.44 14.14 13.68
C ARG A 110 2.02 14.39 13.16
N GLN A 111 1.12 14.86 14.02
CA GLN A 111 -0.25 15.20 13.63
C GLN A 111 -0.30 16.52 12.86
N LEU A 112 0.53 17.48 13.25
CA LEU A 112 0.64 18.80 12.63
C LEU A 112 1.05 18.72 11.15
N TYR A 113 2.08 17.92 10.83
CA TYR A 113 2.62 17.91 9.47
C TYR A 113 1.70 17.20 8.46
N PRO A 114 1.38 17.82 7.31
CA PRO A 114 0.57 17.20 6.27
C PRO A 114 1.32 16.05 5.58
N THR A 115 0.57 15.14 4.96
CA THR A 115 1.11 13.96 4.27
C THR A 115 2.04 14.34 3.11
N ALA A 116 1.78 15.47 2.44
CA ALA A 116 2.57 15.95 1.31
C ALA A 116 4.06 16.11 1.64
N ILE A 117 4.42 16.52 2.87
CA ILE A 117 5.83 16.66 3.28
C ILE A 117 6.50 15.28 3.34
N PHE A 118 5.79 14.25 3.81
CA PHE A 118 6.30 12.88 3.86
C PHE A 118 6.43 12.27 2.46
N GLU A 119 5.52 12.60 1.54
CA GLU A 119 5.59 12.20 0.13
C GLU A 119 6.78 12.87 -0.56
N HIS A 120 6.97 14.18 -0.37
CA HIS A 120 8.11 14.91 -0.93
C HIS A 120 9.45 14.36 -0.42
N LEU A 121 9.56 14.09 0.88
CA LEU A 121 10.76 13.46 1.45
C LEU A 121 10.98 12.05 0.87
N PHE A 122 9.92 11.26 0.65
CA PHE A 122 10.00 9.97 -0.03
C PHE A 122 10.50 10.12 -1.48
N ASP A 123 9.96 11.08 -2.23
CA ASP A 123 10.34 11.34 -3.62
C ASP A 123 11.80 11.81 -3.72
N HIS A 124 12.26 12.63 -2.78
CA HIS A 124 13.66 13.04 -2.70
C HIS A 124 14.61 11.85 -2.51
N VAL A 125 14.31 10.96 -1.56
CA VAL A 125 15.10 9.73 -1.32
C VAL A 125 15.00 8.78 -2.52
N PHE A 126 13.85 8.69 -3.15
CA PHE A 126 13.65 7.87 -4.34
C PHE A 126 14.52 8.38 -5.50
N ALA A 127 14.55 9.70 -5.75
CA ALA A 127 15.42 10.31 -6.74
C ALA A 127 16.91 10.02 -6.47
N GLN A 128 17.35 10.05 -5.20
CA GLN A 128 18.71 9.63 -4.85
C GLN A 128 18.98 8.16 -5.18
N CYS A 129 18.01 7.26 -4.96
CA CYS A 129 18.13 5.85 -5.35
C CYS A 129 18.23 5.70 -6.87
N VAL A 130 17.48 6.48 -7.64
CA VAL A 130 17.55 6.51 -9.11
C VAL A 130 18.93 7.01 -9.57
N ALA A 131 19.41 8.13 -9.02
CA ALA A 131 20.72 8.70 -9.33
C ALA A 131 21.88 7.73 -9.00
N ALA A 132 21.72 6.91 -7.96
CA ALA A 132 22.66 5.85 -7.60
C ALA A 132 22.58 4.60 -8.50
N GLY A 133 21.68 4.55 -9.49
CA GLY A 133 21.49 3.42 -10.39
C GLY A 133 20.82 2.20 -9.75
N LEU A 134 20.10 2.39 -8.63
CA LEU A 134 19.42 1.30 -7.94
C LEU A 134 18.06 0.94 -8.57
N VAL A 135 17.49 1.86 -9.36
CA VAL A 135 16.15 1.76 -9.93
C VAL A 135 16.25 1.76 -11.44
N THR A 136 15.56 0.83 -12.09
CA THR A 136 15.50 0.78 -13.57
C THR A 136 14.17 1.27 -14.12
N GLY A 137 13.10 1.23 -13.33
CA GLY A 137 11.76 1.67 -13.69
C GLY A 137 10.98 0.66 -14.53
N HIS A 138 11.65 -0.08 -15.41
CA HIS A 138 11.06 -0.97 -16.40
C HIS A 138 10.01 -1.93 -15.85
N THR A 139 10.34 -2.67 -14.78
CA THR A 139 9.45 -3.67 -14.19
C THR A 139 9.14 -3.33 -12.74
N GLN A 140 7.86 -3.18 -12.42
CA GLN A 140 7.38 -2.94 -11.06
C GLN A 140 6.55 -4.12 -10.57
N ALA A 141 6.93 -4.69 -9.42
CA ALA A 141 6.14 -5.68 -8.71
C ALA A 141 5.19 -4.98 -7.73
N VAL A 142 3.91 -5.36 -7.75
CA VAL A 142 2.85 -4.78 -6.93
C VAL A 142 2.18 -5.86 -6.08
N ASP A 143 1.99 -5.56 -4.80
CA ASP A 143 1.31 -6.44 -3.85
C ASP A 143 0.75 -5.62 -2.68
N SER A 144 -0.16 -6.23 -1.91
CA SER A 144 -0.79 -5.60 -0.75
C SER A 144 -0.75 -6.49 0.50
N ALA A 145 -0.60 -5.85 1.65
CA ALA A 145 -0.58 -6.53 2.94
C ALA A 145 -1.45 -5.81 3.97
N PHE A 146 -2.12 -6.59 4.83
CA PHE A 146 -2.86 -6.03 5.95
C PHE A 146 -1.92 -5.66 7.09
N VAL A 147 -1.98 -4.41 7.52
CA VAL A 147 -1.26 -3.88 8.68
C VAL A 147 -2.25 -3.60 9.80
N LYS A 148 -1.96 -4.07 11.02
CA LYS A 148 -2.89 -3.94 12.14
C LYS A 148 -3.10 -2.50 12.56
N ALA A 149 -4.35 -2.05 12.65
CA ALA A 149 -4.68 -0.70 13.10
C ALA A 149 -4.48 -0.54 14.62
N ASN A 150 -4.41 0.71 15.10
CA ASN A 150 -4.37 1.01 16.54
C ASN A 150 -5.78 1.03 17.16
N ALA A 151 -6.54 -0.05 16.98
CA ALA A 151 -7.91 -0.17 17.47
C ALA A 151 -8.25 -1.62 17.85
N SER A 152 -9.21 -1.79 18.77
CA SER A 152 -9.72 -3.09 19.20
C SER A 152 -11.05 -3.42 18.53
N LEU A 153 -11.31 -4.71 18.31
CA LEU A 153 -12.62 -5.18 17.89
C LEU A 153 -13.67 -5.08 19.01
N GLU A 154 -13.23 -5.08 20.27
CA GLU A 154 -14.11 -4.98 21.45
C GLU A 154 -14.69 -3.57 21.61
N SER A 155 -13.96 -2.55 21.14
CA SER A 155 -14.40 -1.15 21.17
C SER A 155 -15.29 -0.77 19.98
N LEU A 156 -15.77 -1.73 19.20
CA LEU A 156 -16.66 -1.44 18.08
C LEU A 156 -18.07 -1.09 18.56
N VAL A 157 -18.63 -0.06 17.95
CA VAL A 157 -19.97 0.44 18.24
C VAL A 157 -20.86 0.25 17.02
N ASP A 158 -22.14 -0.06 17.27
CA ASP A 158 -23.15 -0.21 16.24
C ASP A 158 -23.48 1.14 15.58
N LYS A 159 -23.61 1.14 14.26
CA LYS A 159 -24.05 2.30 13.49
C LYS A 159 -25.53 2.58 13.76
N GLN A 160 -25.89 3.85 13.78
CA GLN A 160 -27.27 4.30 13.92
C GLN A 160 -28.03 4.13 12.60
N SER A 161 -29.36 3.99 12.64
CA SER A 161 -30.13 3.96 11.40
C SER A 161 -30.17 5.35 10.77
N ALA A 162 -29.96 5.44 9.47
CA ALA A 162 -30.08 6.70 8.72
C ALA A 162 -31.48 7.35 8.83
N ASP A 163 -32.51 6.56 9.13
CA ASP A 163 -33.91 7.02 9.28
C ASP A 163 -34.29 7.38 10.74
N ALA A 164 -33.34 7.33 11.69
CA ALA A 164 -33.64 7.71 13.07
C ALA A 164 -33.66 9.24 13.22
N PRO A 165 -34.60 9.80 14.00
CA PRO A 165 -34.55 11.22 14.34
C PRO A 165 -33.23 11.53 15.07
N ALA A 166 -32.66 12.71 14.80
CA ALA A 166 -31.43 13.18 15.42
C ALA A 166 -31.51 13.01 16.95
N PRO A 167 -30.43 12.53 17.61
CA PRO A 167 -30.49 12.26 19.05
C PRO A 167 -30.82 13.55 19.81
N SER A 168 -31.81 13.46 20.70
CA SER A 168 -32.11 14.50 21.68
C SER A 168 -30.86 14.82 22.49
N LEU A 169 -30.52 16.10 22.60
CA LEU A 169 -29.42 16.63 23.40
C LEU A 169 -29.49 16.06 24.82
N HIS A 170 -28.58 15.14 25.16
CA HIS A 170 -28.37 14.67 26.53
C HIS A 170 -27.12 15.32 27.11
N VAL A 171 -27.25 15.78 28.35
CA VAL A 171 -26.27 16.54 29.13
C VAL A 171 -24.92 15.81 29.23
N ALA A 172 -23.86 16.60 29.12
CA ALA A 172 -22.47 16.20 28.98
C ALA A 172 -21.90 15.62 30.28
N ASP A 173 -21.68 14.31 30.34
CA ASP A 173 -20.93 13.67 31.44
C ASP A 173 -20.02 12.50 30.98
N LYS A 174 -19.63 12.42 29.70
CA LYS A 174 -18.61 11.44 29.25
C LYS A 174 -17.65 12.00 28.20
N PRO A 175 -16.31 11.84 28.38
CA PRO A 175 -15.27 12.29 27.44
C PRO A 175 -15.24 11.51 26.10
N VAL A 176 -16.27 10.71 25.80
CA VAL A 176 -16.39 9.89 24.58
C VAL A 176 -16.99 10.70 23.41
N GLN A 177 -17.66 11.82 23.70
CA GLN A 177 -18.40 12.60 22.68
C GLN A 177 -17.53 13.46 21.76
N GLU A 178 -16.33 13.88 22.17
CA GLU A 178 -15.45 14.67 21.30
C GLU A 178 -14.99 13.88 20.05
N ALA A 179 -14.86 12.56 20.16
CA ALA A 179 -14.55 11.69 19.01
C ALA A 179 -15.75 11.43 18.08
N LEU A 180 -16.99 11.57 18.60
CA LEU A 180 -18.23 11.43 17.83
C LEU A 180 -18.53 12.67 16.97
N ALA A 181 -18.14 13.86 17.44
CA ALA A 181 -18.40 15.13 16.76
C ALA A 181 -17.61 15.35 15.46
N ALA A 182 -16.49 14.62 15.27
CA ALA A 182 -15.61 14.78 14.10
C ALA A 182 -15.73 13.67 13.04
N ALA A 183 -16.54 12.63 13.27
CA ALA A 183 -16.67 11.51 12.34
C ALA A 183 -17.71 11.83 11.25
N PRO A 184 -17.40 11.65 9.95
CA PRO A 184 -18.37 11.90 8.89
C PRO A 184 -19.63 11.03 9.05
N GLU A 185 -20.79 11.62 8.80
CA GLU A 185 -22.12 11.03 9.02
C GLU A 185 -22.30 9.64 8.35
N ALA A 186 -21.63 9.41 7.21
CA ALA A 186 -21.60 8.13 6.50
C ALA A 186 -20.90 6.99 7.28
N LEU A 187 -20.02 7.30 8.23
CA LEU A 187 -19.41 6.33 9.13
C LEU A 187 -20.33 5.99 10.31
N LEU A 188 -21.14 6.94 10.75
CA LEU A 188 -22.02 6.82 11.91
C LEU A 188 -23.35 6.12 11.58
N THR A 189 -23.79 6.22 10.33
CA THR A 189 -25.11 5.74 9.90
C THR A 189 -25.04 4.51 8.99
N SER A 190 -26.07 3.69 9.05
CA SER A 190 -26.33 2.57 8.14
C SER A 190 -27.82 2.53 7.80
N PRO A 191 -28.21 2.10 6.58
CA PRO A 191 -29.62 1.86 6.26
C PRO A 191 -30.26 0.87 7.25
N ALA A 192 -31.49 1.16 7.70
CA ALA A 192 -32.18 0.37 8.73
C ALA A 192 -32.31 -1.12 8.37
N HIS A 193 -32.52 -1.43 7.09
CA HIS A 193 -32.63 -2.80 6.59
C HIS A 193 -31.33 -3.61 6.79
N HIS A 194 -30.15 -2.97 6.69
CA HIS A 194 -28.87 -3.63 6.92
C HIS A 194 -28.69 -4.01 8.40
N LEU A 195 -29.05 -3.11 9.31
CA LEU A 195 -29.01 -3.35 10.75
C LEU A 195 -29.94 -4.50 11.14
N ARG A 196 -31.20 -4.48 10.67
CA ARG A 196 -32.18 -5.58 10.89
C ARG A 196 -31.68 -6.93 10.36
N ARG A 197 -31.05 -6.93 9.18
CA ARG A 197 -30.50 -8.15 8.57
C ARG A 197 -29.35 -8.75 9.39
N VAL A 198 -28.47 -7.91 9.94
CA VAL A 198 -27.39 -8.39 10.79
C VAL A 198 -27.91 -8.81 12.16
N ALA A 199 -28.87 -8.10 12.75
CA ALA A 199 -29.51 -8.50 14.00
C ALA A 199 -30.19 -9.88 13.89
N SER A 200 -30.94 -10.12 12.82
CA SER A 200 -31.56 -11.43 12.55
C SER A 200 -30.53 -12.52 12.23
N ALA A 201 -29.45 -12.20 11.52
CA ALA A 201 -28.33 -13.12 11.31
C ALA A 201 -27.61 -13.44 12.63
N HIS A 202 -27.46 -12.47 13.53
CA HIS A 202 -26.84 -12.62 14.84
C HIS A 202 -27.72 -13.49 15.76
N ALA A 203 -29.03 -13.26 15.77
CA ALA A 203 -29.98 -14.11 16.50
C ALA A 203 -29.92 -15.57 16.00
N ARG A 204 -29.86 -15.78 14.68
CA ARG A 204 -29.64 -17.13 14.11
C ARG A 204 -28.25 -17.68 14.45
N TYR A 205 -27.24 -16.82 14.51
CA TYR A 205 -25.89 -17.19 14.90
C TYR A 205 -25.80 -17.59 16.37
N LEU A 206 -26.62 -17.04 17.26
CA LEU A 206 -26.65 -17.51 18.66
C LEU A 206 -27.48 -18.79 18.84
N ARG A 207 -28.47 -19.06 17.97
CA ARG A 207 -29.38 -20.22 18.08
C ARG A 207 -28.84 -21.54 17.54
N ASN A 208 -27.83 -21.54 16.66
CA ASN A 208 -27.33 -22.77 16.04
C ASN A 208 -26.10 -23.29 16.79
N ASP A 209 -26.16 -24.49 17.38
CA ASP A 209 -25.03 -25.09 18.12
C ASP A 209 -23.90 -25.62 17.22
N SER A 210 -24.20 -25.96 15.96
CA SER A 210 -23.21 -26.44 14.98
C SER A 210 -22.49 -25.28 14.28
N GLY A 211 -21.42 -24.75 14.88
CA GLY A 211 -20.67 -23.62 14.33
C GLY A 211 -19.15 -23.63 14.50
N PRO A 212 -18.46 -22.60 13.97
CA PRO A 212 -17.00 -22.46 14.08
C PRO A 212 -16.53 -22.36 15.55
N LEU A 213 -15.30 -22.81 15.80
CA LEU A 213 -14.64 -22.75 17.12
C LEU A 213 -14.71 -21.34 17.74
N GLY A 214 -15.12 -21.25 19.01
CA GLY A 214 -15.23 -19.99 19.77
C GLY A 214 -16.61 -19.32 19.75
N ARG A 215 -17.62 -19.95 19.12
CA ARG A 215 -19.02 -19.46 19.07
C ARG A 215 -19.76 -19.48 20.39
N SER A 216 -19.49 -20.47 21.25
CA SER A 216 -20.13 -20.59 22.58
C SER A 216 -19.63 -19.55 23.60
N ARG A 217 -18.66 -18.70 23.23
CA ARG A 217 -18.21 -17.62 24.10
C ARG A 217 -19.27 -16.51 24.14
N PRO A 218 -19.61 -15.97 25.32
CA PRO A 218 -20.62 -14.92 25.46
C PRO A 218 -20.29 -13.65 24.67
N GLN A 219 -19.02 -13.43 24.32
CA GLN A 219 -18.55 -12.28 23.53
C GLN A 219 -18.60 -12.51 22.00
N ALA A 220 -19.10 -13.65 21.51
CA ALA A 220 -19.09 -13.98 20.09
C ALA A 220 -20.12 -13.14 19.30
N ARG A 221 -19.65 -12.04 18.70
CA ARG A 221 -20.48 -11.13 17.87
C ARG A 221 -20.23 -11.32 16.37
N LEU A 222 -21.27 -11.09 15.55
CA LEU A 222 -21.13 -10.92 14.10
C LEU A 222 -20.78 -9.46 13.80
N LEU A 223 -19.53 -9.22 13.40
CA LEU A 223 -18.98 -7.89 13.17
C LEU A 223 -18.87 -7.63 11.66
N SER A 224 -19.26 -6.44 11.22
CA SER A 224 -19.17 -6.03 9.81
C SER A 224 -19.05 -4.51 9.70
N ASN A 225 -18.20 -4.04 8.77
CA ASN A 225 -17.96 -2.61 8.51
C ASN A 225 -19.23 -1.86 8.08
N LYS A 226 -20.26 -2.59 7.59
CA LYS A 226 -21.56 -1.98 7.24
C LYS A 226 -22.39 -1.60 8.46
N THR A 227 -22.15 -2.26 9.58
CA THR A 227 -23.00 -2.20 10.78
C THR A 227 -22.29 -1.69 12.00
N HIS A 228 -20.97 -1.82 12.04
CA HIS A 228 -20.14 -1.41 13.17
C HIS A 228 -19.06 -0.46 12.67
N TYR A 229 -18.64 0.46 13.53
CA TYR A 229 -17.49 1.33 13.31
C TYR A 229 -16.65 1.40 14.59
N SER A 230 -15.40 1.85 14.46
CA SER A 230 -14.53 2.07 15.61
C SER A 230 -14.53 3.55 15.98
N PRO A 231 -14.98 3.93 17.19
CA PRO A 231 -14.86 5.31 17.67
C PRO A 231 -13.40 5.72 17.89
N ALA A 232 -12.55 4.76 18.26
CA ALA A 232 -11.14 5.03 18.53
C ALA A 232 -10.33 5.28 17.25
N ASP A 233 -10.66 4.58 16.16
CA ASP A 233 -10.04 4.78 14.84
C ASP A 233 -11.09 4.64 13.72
N PRO A 234 -11.80 5.72 13.35
CA PRO A 234 -12.92 5.67 12.41
C PRO A 234 -12.56 5.16 11.01
N ASP A 235 -11.29 5.25 10.61
CA ASP A 235 -10.81 4.79 9.30
C ASP A 235 -10.40 3.32 9.29
N ALA A 236 -10.18 2.71 10.45
CA ALA A 236 -9.83 1.31 10.52
C ALA A 236 -10.99 0.42 10.02
N ARG A 237 -10.66 -0.65 9.29
CA ARG A 237 -11.67 -1.57 8.73
C ARG A 237 -11.43 -2.99 9.20
N ILE A 238 -12.53 -3.69 9.48
CA ILE A 238 -12.52 -5.12 9.77
C ILE A 238 -12.10 -5.83 8.49
N SER A 239 -11.07 -6.65 8.60
CA SER A 239 -10.62 -7.53 7.52
C SER A 239 -10.73 -9.00 7.97
N VAL A 240 -11.02 -9.87 7.00
CA VAL A 240 -11.19 -11.31 7.22
C VAL A 240 -10.26 -12.02 6.22
N LYS A 241 -9.32 -12.81 6.75
CA LYS A 241 -8.49 -13.72 5.93
C LYS A 241 -8.77 -15.17 6.36
N PRO A 242 -8.89 -16.12 5.43
CA PRO A 242 -8.98 -17.54 5.76
C PRO A 242 -7.82 -17.95 6.68
N GLY A 243 -8.12 -18.65 7.77
CA GLY A 243 -7.11 -19.13 8.73
C GLY A 243 -6.50 -18.08 9.66
N LYS A 244 -6.89 -16.80 9.58
CA LYS A 244 -6.43 -15.74 10.51
C LYS A 244 -7.60 -15.14 11.28
N ALA A 245 -7.33 -14.76 12.53
CA ALA A 245 -8.30 -14.02 13.32
C ALA A 245 -8.65 -12.69 12.64
N ARG A 246 -9.94 -12.33 12.68
CA ARG A 246 -10.42 -11.00 12.30
C ARG A 246 -9.67 -9.93 13.09
N ALA A 247 -9.34 -8.84 12.43
CA ALA A 247 -8.71 -7.68 13.05
C ALA A 247 -9.09 -6.40 12.30
N LEU A 248 -9.00 -5.28 13.00
CA LEU A 248 -9.02 -3.95 12.40
C LEU A 248 -7.67 -3.68 11.77
N ASN A 249 -7.65 -3.48 10.46
CA ASN A 249 -6.45 -3.33 9.67
C ASN A 249 -6.57 -2.13 8.71
N TYR A 250 -5.42 -1.65 8.27
CA TYR A 250 -5.24 -0.89 7.05
C TYR A 250 -4.65 -1.81 5.97
N LEU A 251 -4.90 -1.49 4.71
CA LEU A 251 -4.26 -2.19 3.60
C LEU A 251 -3.06 -1.35 3.13
N CYS A 252 -1.87 -1.91 3.22
CA CYS A 252 -0.65 -1.34 2.67
C CYS A 252 -0.48 -1.86 1.26
N SER A 253 -0.60 -1.00 0.25
CA SER A 253 -0.36 -1.34 -1.16
C SER A 253 0.99 -0.75 -1.56
N MET A 254 1.85 -1.54 -2.22
CA MET A 254 3.22 -1.12 -2.52
C MET A 254 3.66 -1.55 -3.92
N ALA A 255 4.50 -0.73 -4.54
CA ALA A 255 5.22 -1.03 -5.78
C ALA A 255 6.73 -1.07 -5.51
N VAL A 256 7.40 -2.09 -6.04
CA VAL A 256 8.83 -2.33 -5.85
C VAL A 256 9.51 -2.54 -7.20
N ASP A 257 10.60 -1.83 -7.43
CA ASP A 257 11.45 -1.98 -8.62
C ASP A 257 12.19 -3.32 -8.58
N GLU A 258 12.26 -3.98 -9.73
CA GLU A 258 12.84 -5.31 -9.85
C GLU A 258 14.35 -5.36 -9.60
N ALA A 259 15.11 -4.34 -9.99
CA ALA A 259 16.57 -4.44 -10.09
C ALA A 259 17.24 -4.64 -8.74
N HIS A 260 16.96 -3.75 -7.79
CA HIS A 260 17.51 -3.82 -6.44
C HIS A 260 16.43 -3.88 -5.36
N GLY A 261 15.15 -4.05 -5.70
CA GLY A 261 14.07 -4.11 -4.73
C GLY A 261 13.84 -2.78 -4.01
N VAL A 262 14.07 -1.64 -4.67
CA VAL A 262 13.75 -0.31 -4.13
C VAL A 262 12.25 -0.11 -4.15
N ILE A 263 11.69 0.46 -3.09
CA ILE A 263 10.27 0.77 -3.04
C ILE A 263 10.03 2.03 -3.84
N SER A 264 9.22 1.93 -4.89
CA SER A 264 8.92 3.03 -5.82
C SER A 264 7.63 3.78 -5.45
N HIS A 265 6.69 3.11 -4.79
CA HIS A 265 5.47 3.72 -4.26
C HIS A 265 4.91 2.90 -3.10
N VAL A 266 4.28 3.56 -2.14
CA VAL A 266 3.55 2.94 -1.04
C VAL A 266 2.34 3.78 -0.68
N GLN A 267 1.22 3.16 -0.35
CA GLN A 267 0.00 3.87 0.08
C GLN A 267 -0.80 3.09 1.11
N ALA A 268 -1.51 3.83 1.99
CA ALA A 268 -2.46 3.26 2.92
C ALA A 268 -3.90 3.38 2.41
N ASP A 269 -4.53 2.23 2.22
CA ASP A 269 -5.90 2.07 1.77
C ASP A 269 -6.78 1.44 2.87
N PHE A 270 -8.09 1.51 2.66
CA PHE A 270 -9.06 0.86 3.52
C PHE A 270 -9.04 -0.66 3.34
N ALA A 271 -8.98 -1.41 4.45
CA ALA A 271 -8.84 -2.87 4.42
C ALA A 271 -10.10 -3.66 4.00
N ASP A 272 -11.22 -2.98 3.76
CA ASP A 272 -12.46 -3.58 3.26
C ASP A 272 -12.58 -3.52 1.72
N ARG A 273 -11.68 -2.77 1.06
CA ARG A 273 -11.60 -2.73 -0.40
C ARG A 273 -10.84 -3.94 -0.93
N ARG A 274 -11.17 -4.33 -2.16
CA ARG A 274 -10.48 -5.42 -2.86
C ARG A 274 -9.29 -4.86 -3.63
N ASP A 275 -8.19 -5.62 -3.66
CA ASP A 275 -6.94 -5.23 -4.32
C ASP A 275 -7.16 -4.83 -5.79
N CYS A 276 -7.99 -5.57 -6.52
CA CYS A 276 -8.35 -5.25 -7.90
C CYS A 276 -9.00 -3.88 -8.10
N THR A 277 -9.57 -3.25 -7.06
CA THR A 277 -10.14 -1.91 -7.16
C THR A 277 -9.15 -0.80 -6.85
N LEU A 278 -7.99 -1.13 -6.28
CA LEU A 278 -6.98 -0.18 -5.80
C LEU A 278 -5.81 -0.02 -6.78
N LEU A 279 -5.68 -0.91 -7.76
CA LEU A 279 -4.62 -0.82 -8.77
C LEU A 279 -4.58 0.56 -9.48
N PRO A 280 -5.72 1.16 -9.90
CA PRO A 280 -5.67 2.45 -10.59
C PRO A 280 -5.08 3.57 -9.73
N SER A 281 -5.45 3.64 -8.44
CA SER A 281 -4.93 4.66 -7.51
C SER A 281 -3.46 4.44 -7.13
N LEU A 282 -2.95 3.22 -7.30
CA LEU A 282 -1.54 2.89 -7.10
C LEU A 282 -0.69 3.22 -8.33
N VAL A 283 -1.17 2.88 -9.53
CA VAL A 283 -0.40 3.00 -10.78
C VAL A 283 -0.23 4.45 -11.22
N GLU A 284 -1.21 5.32 -10.98
CA GLU A 284 -1.12 6.72 -11.38
C GLU A 284 0.00 7.51 -10.67
N PRO A 285 0.08 7.56 -9.33
CA PRO A 285 1.21 8.17 -8.64
C PRO A 285 2.55 7.47 -8.91
N LEU A 286 2.56 6.14 -9.07
CA LEU A 286 3.75 5.38 -9.43
C LEU A 286 4.31 5.83 -10.78
N GLN A 287 3.44 5.93 -11.79
CA GLN A 287 3.84 6.35 -13.13
C GLN A 287 4.32 7.81 -13.13
N GLN A 288 3.65 8.69 -12.39
CA GLN A 288 4.10 10.08 -12.23
C GLN A 288 5.51 10.16 -11.63
N ARG A 289 5.79 9.39 -10.57
CA ARG A 289 7.13 9.36 -9.95
C ARG A 289 8.21 8.82 -10.88
N LEU A 290 7.91 7.77 -11.64
CA LEU A 290 8.86 7.21 -12.60
C LEU A 290 9.13 8.19 -13.76
N LEU A 291 8.07 8.82 -14.29
CA LEU A 291 8.20 9.83 -15.34
C LEU A 291 8.97 11.06 -14.88
N ALA A 292 8.79 11.50 -13.63
CA ALA A 292 9.55 12.61 -13.05
C ALA A 292 11.06 12.33 -12.94
N GLN A 293 11.49 11.08 -13.13
CA GLN A 293 12.88 10.63 -13.12
C GLN A 293 13.31 10.07 -14.48
N ASP A 294 12.54 10.34 -15.55
CA ASP A 294 12.77 9.85 -16.91
C ASP A 294 12.85 8.32 -17.04
N LEU A 295 12.16 7.59 -16.15
CA LEU A 295 12.12 6.14 -16.13
C LEU A 295 10.84 5.58 -16.77
N PRO A 296 10.93 4.63 -17.72
CA PRO A 296 9.76 4.04 -18.36
C PRO A 296 9.16 2.92 -17.49
N LEU A 297 7.84 2.95 -17.29
CA LEU A 297 7.08 1.82 -16.74
C LEU A 297 6.59 0.93 -17.88
N VAL A 298 7.21 -0.23 -18.07
CA VAL A 298 6.90 -1.15 -19.19
C VAL A 298 6.10 -2.36 -18.72
N ASP A 299 6.50 -2.95 -17.59
CA ASP A 299 5.94 -4.20 -17.09
C ASP A 299 5.42 -4.01 -15.66
N LEU A 300 4.18 -4.46 -15.41
CA LEU A 300 3.61 -4.49 -14.07
C LEU A 300 3.25 -5.92 -13.69
N VAL A 301 3.83 -6.41 -12.60
CA VAL A 301 3.61 -7.76 -12.10
C VAL A 301 2.82 -7.71 -10.80
N ALA A 302 1.70 -8.41 -10.72
CA ALA A 302 0.87 -8.43 -9.51
C ALA A 302 0.25 -9.81 -9.25
N ASP A 303 -0.28 -10.01 -8.04
CA ASP A 303 -1.00 -11.25 -7.69
C ASP A 303 -2.38 -11.32 -8.36
N THR A 304 -2.93 -12.54 -8.43
CA THR A 304 -4.28 -12.88 -8.88
C THR A 304 -5.38 -12.03 -8.27
N ASN A 305 -5.22 -11.50 -7.05
CA ASN A 305 -6.19 -10.59 -6.43
C ASN A 305 -6.37 -9.27 -7.19
N TYR A 306 -5.43 -8.91 -8.07
CA TYR A 306 -5.51 -7.74 -8.94
C TYR A 306 -6.19 -8.03 -10.30
N SER A 307 -6.57 -9.29 -10.58
CA SER A 307 -7.22 -9.70 -11.83
C SER A 307 -8.59 -9.03 -11.99
N ASN A 308 -8.68 -8.04 -12.89
CA ASN A 308 -9.93 -7.38 -13.26
C ASN A 308 -9.82 -6.84 -14.69
N GLY A 309 -10.93 -6.91 -15.45
CA GLY A 309 -10.97 -6.45 -16.84
C GLY A 309 -10.63 -4.95 -16.98
N VAL A 310 -11.08 -4.14 -16.01
CA VAL A 310 -10.75 -2.70 -15.94
C VAL A 310 -9.25 -2.48 -15.77
N ASN A 311 -8.59 -3.30 -14.94
CA ASN A 311 -7.16 -3.18 -14.69
C ASN A 311 -6.34 -3.55 -15.93
N TYR A 312 -6.72 -4.64 -16.61
CA TYR A 312 -6.05 -5.02 -17.85
C TYR A 312 -6.21 -3.94 -18.92
N ALA A 313 -7.42 -3.40 -19.10
CA ALA A 313 -7.67 -2.32 -20.05
C ALA A 313 -6.90 -1.04 -19.69
N LEU A 314 -6.87 -0.66 -18.41
CA LEU A 314 -6.14 0.52 -17.93
C LEU A 314 -4.64 0.42 -18.20
N LEU A 315 -4.03 -0.73 -17.89
CA LEU A 315 -2.60 -0.95 -18.09
C LEU A 315 -2.24 -0.96 -19.58
N GLU A 316 -3.00 -1.69 -20.39
CA GLU A 316 -2.78 -1.74 -21.84
C GLU A 316 -2.97 -0.36 -22.49
N ALA A 317 -3.97 0.42 -22.06
CA ALA A 317 -4.19 1.79 -22.55
C ALA A 317 -3.03 2.74 -22.21
N ARG A 318 -2.27 2.44 -21.15
CA ARG A 318 -1.06 3.20 -20.74
C ARG A 318 0.22 2.63 -21.34
N GLY A 319 0.13 1.63 -22.22
CA GLY A 319 1.30 0.95 -22.80
C GLY A 319 2.05 0.03 -21.85
N ILE A 320 1.47 -0.29 -20.68
CA ILE A 320 2.07 -1.14 -19.66
C ILE A 320 1.59 -2.58 -19.88
N THR A 321 2.51 -3.53 -19.93
CA THR A 321 2.19 -4.95 -20.06
C THR A 321 1.75 -5.52 -18.70
N PRO A 322 0.49 -5.99 -18.58
CA PRO A 322 0.01 -6.61 -17.35
C PRO A 322 0.48 -8.06 -17.23
N TRP A 323 1.31 -8.34 -16.22
CA TRP A 323 1.67 -9.69 -15.76
C TRP A 323 0.87 -10.06 -14.51
N ILE A 324 -0.45 -10.10 -14.66
CA ILE A 324 -1.40 -10.43 -13.59
C ILE A 324 -2.12 -11.74 -13.96
N PRO A 325 -1.94 -12.84 -13.21
CA PRO A 325 -2.57 -14.10 -13.54
C PRO A 325 -4.10 -14.01 -13.47
N VAL A 326 -4.77 -14.62 -14.44
CA VAL A 326 -6.23 -14.55 -14.57
C VAL A 326 -6.90 -15.36 -13.46
N PHE A 327 -7.87 -14.76 -12.79
CA PHE A 327 -8.65 -15.43 -11.74
C PHE A 327 -9.46 -16.61 -12.32
N GLY A 328 -9.40 -17.78 -11.69
CA GLY A 328 -9.92 -19.06 -12.21
C GLY A 328 -11.42 -19.16 -12.50
N LYS A 329 -12.19 -18.08 -12.30
CA LYS A 329 -13.59 -17.98 -12.74
C LYS A 329 -13.73 -17.63 -14.23
N TYR A 330 -12.71 -17.06 -14.85
CA TYR A 330 -12.74 -16.77 -16.27
C TYR A 330 -12.43 -18.04 -17.07
N LYS A 331 -13.36 -18.41 -17.95
CA LYS A 331 -13.16 -19.49 -18.93
C LYS A 331 -13.22 -18.87 -20.32
N PRO A 332 -12.21 -19.04 -21.20
CA PRO A 332 -12.22 -18.45 -22.53
C PRO A 332 -13.37 -18.97 -23.37
N GLU A 333 -13.69 -20.26 -23.24
CA GLU A 333 -14.82 -20.90 -23.91
C GLU A 333 -15.86 -21.32 -22.86
N ILE A 334 -17.13 -21.24 -23.24
CA ILE A 334 -18.25 -21.71 -22.42
C ILE A 334 -18.72 -23.01 -23.05
N ASP A 335 -18.53 -24.11 -22.32
CA ASP A 335 -18.99 -25.43 -22.76
C ASP A 335 -20.46 -25.35 -23.21
N SER A 336 -20.77 -25.93 -24.38
CA SER A 336 -22.11 -25.95 -24.99
C SER A 336 -22.62 -24.64 -25.65
N PHE A 337 -21.79 -23.60 -25.79
CA PHE A 337 -22.17 -22.36 -26.46
C PHE A 337 -21.07 -21.86 -27.41
N ARG A 338 -21.43 -21.62 -28.68
CA ARG A 338 -20.52 -21.03 -29.68
C ARG A 338 -20.74 -19.52 -29.73
N TYR A 339 -19.67 -18.75 -29.64
CA TYR A 339 -19.72 -17.28 -29.80
C TYR A 339 -19.48 -16.90 -31.25
N GLU A 340 -20.33 -16.01 -31.78
CA GLU A 340 -20.19 -15.45 -33.12
C GLU A 340 -19.86 -13.95 -33.01
N ALA A 341 -18.67 -13.57 -33.44
CA ALA A 341 -18.11 -12.24 -33.23
C ALA A 341 -18.81 -11.15 -34.07
N GLU A 342 -19.27 -11.49 -35.27
CA GLU A 342 -19.88 -10.53 -36.21
C GLU A 342 -21.24 -10.01 -35.72
N THR A 343 -22.05 -10.89 -35.13
CA THR A 343 -23.41 -10.57 -34.68
C THR A 343 -23.50 -10.31 -33.17
N ASP A 344 -22.37 -10.39 -32.45
CA ASP A 344 -22.27 -10.36 -30.99
C ASP A 344 -23.36 -11.23 -30.33
N CYS A 345 -23.43 -12.50 -30.73
CA CYS A 345 -24.41 -13.45 -30.23
C CYS A 345 -23.80 -14.82 -29.87
N PHE A 346 -24.49 -15.56 -29.00
CA PHE A 346 -24.12 -16.94 -28.67
C PHE A 346 -25.14 -17.92 -29.23
N THR A 347 -24.69 -19.02 -29.80
CA THR A 347 -25.56 -20.11 -30.25
C THR A 347 -25.47 -21.27 -29.28
N CYS A 348 -26.62 -21.75 -28.78
CA CYS A 348 -26.67 -22.91 -27.91
C CYS A 348 -26.61 -24.22 -28.72
N LEU A 349 -26.37 -25.36 -28.04
CA LEU A 349 -26.40 -26.69 -28.69
C LEU A 349 -27.72 -27.02 -29.43
N ALA A 350 -28.84 -26.42 -29.02
CA ALA A 350 -30.13 -26.58 -29.71
C ALA A 350 -30.30 -25.63 -30.92
N GLY A 351 -29.23 -24.97 -31.38
CA GLY A 351 -29.23 -24.08 -32.54
C GLY A 351 -29.96 -22.76 -32.35
N LYS A 352 -30.28 -22.37 -31.11
CA LYS A 352 -30.97 -21.10 -30.80
C LYS A 352 -29.98 -20.01 -30.40
N THR A 353 -30.23 -18.78 -30.85
CA THR A 353 -29.37 -17.63 -30.61
C THR A 353 -29.71 -16.90 -29.31
N LEU A 354 -28.67 -16.45 -28.62
CA LEU A 354 -28.69 -15.61 -27.43
C LEU A 354 -28.12 -14.25 -27.83
N SER A 355 -28.99 -13.28 -28.07
CA SER A 355 -28.57 -11.93 -28.42
C SER A 355 -28.07 -11.18 -27.19
N PHE A 356 -27.18 -10.21 -27.41
CA PHE A 356 -26.88 -9.18 -26.43
C PHE A 356 -28.17 -8.44 -26.02
N LYS A 357 -28.31 -8.11 -24.73
CA LYS A 357 -29.47 -7.37 -24.19
C LYS A 357 -29.09 -6.13 -23.41
N SER A 358 -28.10 -6.23 -22.52
CA SER A 358 -27.73 -5.11 -21.66
C SER A 358 -26.32 -5.27 -21.10
N PHE A 359 -25.73 -4.15 -20.70
CA PHE A 359 -24.58 -4.15 -19.81
C PHE A 359 -25.04 -4.19 -18.36
N TYR A 360 -24.24 -4.82 -17.50
CA TYR A 360 -24.33 -4.62 -16.06
C TYR A 360 -22.92 -4.39 -15.50
N LYS A 361 -22.83 -3.51 -14.51
CA LYS A 361 -21.58 -3.16 -13.85
C LYS A 361 -21.41 -4.04 -12.61
N ASN A 362 -20.28 -4.73 -12.52
CA ASN A 362 -19.89 -5.48 -11.34
C ASN A 362 -19.53 -4.51 -10.19
N GLN A 363 -19.55 -5.03 -8.96
CA GLN A 363 -19.08 -4.29 -7.78
C GLN A 363 -17.61 -3.83 -7.88
N ASP A 364 -16.82 -4.47 -8.75
CA ASP A 364 -15.42 -4.13 -9.06
C ASP A 364 -15.25 -3.07 -10.16
N GLY A 365 -16.35 -2.47 -10.62
CA GLY A 365 -16.34 -1.53 -11.74
C GLY A 365 -16.26 -2.20 -13.12
N GLY A 366 -16.01 -3.51 -13.19
CA GLY A 366 -15.98 -4.27 -14.44
C GLY A 366 -17.33 -4.30 -15.16
N LEU A 367 -17.31 -4.04 -16.46
CA LEU A 367 -18.47 -4.17 -17.34
C LEU A 367 -18.63 -5.62 -17.80
N ALA A 368 -19.85 -6.11 -17.74
CA ALA A 368 -20.20 -7.42 -18.25
C ALA A 368 -21.47 -7.33 -19.12
N LYS A 369 -21.42 -8.01 -20.26
CA LYS A 369 -22.48 -8.16 -21.24
C LYS A 369 -23.40 -9.30 -20.82
N VAL A 370 -24.71 -9.04 -20.86
CA VAL A 370 -25.75 -10.04 -20.60
C VAL A 370 -26.35 -10.49 -21.92
N TYR A 371 -26.24 -11.78 -22.20
CA TYR A 371 -26.83 -12.44 -23.36
C TYR A 371 -28.00 -13.30 -22.91
N ARG A 372 -29.12 -13.23 -23.62
CA ARG A 372 -30.35 -13.96 -23.24
C ARG A 372 -30.98 -14.62 -24.45
N ALA A 373 -31.38 -15.88 -24.28
CA ALA A 373 -32.28 -16.54 -25.22
C ALA A 373 -33.70 -15.97 -25.09
N ALA A 374 -34.49 -16.07 -26.17
CA ALA A 374 -35.91 -15.75 -26.07
C ALA A 374 -36.62 -16.79 -25.20
N SER A 375 -37.56 -16.34 -24.34
CA SER A 375 -38.27 -17.23 -23.42
C SER A 375 -39.06 -18.32 -24.15
N ARG A 376 -39.59 -18.01 -25.34
CA ARG A 376 -40.31 -18.96 -26.19
C ARG A 376 -39.43 -20.14 -26.62
N ASP A 377 -38.19 -19.86 -26.99
CA ASP A 377 -37.25 -20.86 -27.50
C ASP A 377 -36.79 -21.81 -26.38
N CYS A 378 -36.62 -21.28 -25.15
CA CYS A 378 -36.26 -22.11 -23.99
C CYS A 378 -37.44 -22.91 -23.43
N ARG A 379 -38.69 -22.46 -23.61
CA ARG A 379 -39.87 -23.16 -23.07
C ARG A 379 -40.12 -24.49 -23.76
N LEU A 380 -39.89 -24.55 -25.06
CA LEU A 380 -40.10 -25.73 -25.91
C LEU A 380 -38.82 -26.56 -26.14
N CYS A 381 -37.73 -26.25 -25.45
CA CYS A 381 -36.43 -26.89 -25.68
C CYS A 381 -36.30 -28.22 -24.91
N PRO A 382 -35.96 -29.34 -25.57
CA PRO A 382 -35.77 -30.64 -24.90
C PRO A 382 -34.57 -30.63 -23.93
N LEU A 383 -33.57 -29.78 -24.17
CA LEU A 383 -32.39 -29.63 -23.31
C LEU A 383 -32.61 -28.68 -22.12
N LYS A 384 -33.83 -28.17 -21.90
CA LYS A 384 -34.12 -27.26 -20.79
C LYS A 384 -33.80 -27.84 -19.40
N PRO A 385 -34.11 -29.11 -19.08
CA PRO A 385 -33.83 -29.69 -17.76
C PRO A 385 -32.34 -29.67 -17.40
N SER A 386 -31.45 -29.89 -18.37
CA SER A 386 -30.00 -29.90 -18.18
C SER A 386 -29.37 -28.51 -18.35
N CYS A 387 -29.87 -27.69 -19.29
CA CYS A 387 -29.28 -26.40 -19.64
C CYS A 387 -29.69 -25.25 -18.69
N ALA A 388 -30.92 -25.24 -18.19
CA ALA A 388 -31.48 -24.11 -17.43
C ALA A 388 -32.47 -24.59 -16.36
N PRO A 389 -32.02 -25.37 -15.36
CA PRO A 389 -32.89 -25.87 -14.30
C PRO A 389 -33.44 -24.69 -13.49
N ASN A 390 -34.76 -24.68 -13.24
CA ASN A 390 -35.46 -23.71 -12.38
C ASN A 390 -35.46 -22.23 -12.85
N VAL A 391 -35.01 -21.94 -14.08
CA VAL A 391 -35.06 -20.60 -14.66
C VAL A 391 -35.88 -20.57 -15.96
N LYS A 392 -36.62 -19.48 -16.18
CA LYS A 392 -37.53 -19.34 -17.34
C LYS A 392 -36.78 -19.34 -18.69
N LYS A 393 -35.53 -18.87 -18.70
CA LYS A 393 -34.68 -18.74 -19.90
C LYS A 393 -33.21 -18.81 -19.53
N ARG A 394 -32.38 -19.29 -20.46
CA ARG A 394 -30.93 -19.28 -20.31
C ARG A 394 -30.40 -17.84 -20.43
N GLN A 395 -29.57 -17.44 -19.47
CA GLN A 395 -28.84 -16.18 -19.47
C GLN A 395 -27.34 -16.48 -19.34
N LEU A 396 -26.55 -15.88 -20.22
CA LEU A 396 -25.09 -15.89 -20.11
C LEU A 396 -24.60 -14.49 -19.74
N ILE A 397 -23.57 -14.47 -18.91
CA ILE A 397 -22.89 -13.26 -18.49
C ILE A 397 -21.44 -13.39 -18.94
N ARG A 398 -20.99 -12.45 -19.78
CA ARG A 398 -19.61 -12.39 -20.26
C ARG A 398 -19.00 -11.05 -19.90
N THR A 399 -17.70 -11.03 -19.56
CA THR A 399 -17.01 -9.74 -19.40
C THR A 399 -16.94 -9.00 -20.73
N ALA A 400 -17.07 -7.68 -20.71
CA ALA A 400 -16.85 -6.85 -21.88
C ALA A 400 -15.36 -6.79 -22.29
N TYR A 401 -14.46 -7.15 -21.37
CA TYR A 401 -13.01 -7.12 -21.56
C TYR A 401 -12.43 -8.46 -22.03
N ASP A 402 -13.18 -9.21 -22.85
CA ASP A 402 -12.82 -10.58 -23.23
C ASP A 402 -11.45 -10.64 -23.92
N ALA A 403 -11.17 -9.69 -24.81
CA ALA A 403 -9.91 -9.61 -25.53
C ALA A 403 -8.71 -9.43 -24.58
N GLN A 404 -8.85 -8.57 -23.57
CA GLN A 404 -7.83 -8.32 -22.56
C GLN A 404 -7.57 -9.57 -21.70
N TYR A 405 -8.64 -10.26 -21.29
CA TYR A 405 -8.52 -11.51 -20.53
C TYR A 405 -7.85 -12.63 -21.34
N ARG A 406 -8.17 -12.77 -22.63
CA ARG A 406 -7.51 -13.74 -23.52
C ARG A 406 -6.00 -13.46 -23.64
N ARG A 407 -5.63 -12.20 -23.84
CA ARG A 407 -4.21 -11.79 -23.87
C ARG A 407 -3.51 -12.08 -22.54
N ALA A 408 -4.14 -11.76 -21.41
CA ALA A 408 -3.60 -12.05 -20.09
C ALA A 408 -3.42 -13.56 -19.84
N LEU A 409 -4.38 -14.38 -20.28
CA LEU A 409 -4.30 -15.84 -20.20
C LEU A 409 -3.16 -16.40 -21.06
N ALA A 410 -3.02 -15.91 -22.29
CA ALA A 410 -1.91 -16.27 -23.17
C ALA A 410 -0.55 -15.91 -22.56
N ARG A 411 -0.43 -14.71 -21.96
CA ARG A 411 0.77 -14.30 -21.20
C ARG A 411 1.04 -15.24 -20.02
N GLN A 412 0.03 -15.59 -19.25
CA GLN A 412 0.16 -16.47 -18.09
C GLN A 412 0.70 -17.87 -18.46
N GLN A 413 0.28 -18.41 -19.61
CA GLN A 413 0.71 -19.73 -20.10
C GLN A 413 2.10 -19.70 -20.75
N SER A 414 2.57 -18.51 -21.15
CA SER A 414 3.88 -18.33 -21.80
C SER A 414 5.07 -18.60 -20.86
N ARG A 415 6.26 -18.85 -21.45
CA ARG A 415 7.53 -18.95 -20.70
C ARG A 415 7.87 -17.64 -19.96
N PRO A 416 7.74 -16.44 -20.57
CA PRO A 416 7.87 -15.17 -19.84
C PRO A 416 6.93 -15.05 -18.65
N GLY A 417 5.66 -15.47 -18.77
CA GLY A 417 4.70 -15.39 -17.66
C GLY A 417 5.11 -16.20 -16.42
N ARG A 418 5.68 -17.40 -16.63
CA ARG A 418 6.25 -18.21 -15.54
C ARG A 418 7.45 -17.52 -14.90
N HIS A 419 8.32 -16.89 -15.69
CA HIS A 419 9.44 -16.12 -15.19
C HIS A 419 9.00 -14.91 -14.35
N MET A 420 8.08 -14.09 -14.86
CA MET A 420 7.55 -12.91 -14.18
C MET A 420 6.85 -13.27 -12.86
N ARG A 421 6.16 -14.41 -12.79
CA ARG A 421 5.60 -14.91 -11.53
C ARG A 421 6.68 -15.18 -10.48
N GLY A 422 7.78 -15.83 -10.87
CA GLY A 422 8.92 -16.08 -9.98
C GLY A 422 9.70 -14.81 -9.65
N LEU A 423 9.68 -13.82 -10.53
CA LEU A 423 10.26 -12.50 -10.28
C LEU A 423 9.51 -11.78 -9.15
N ARG A 424 8.17 -11.72 -9.21
CA ARG A 424 7.34 -11.12 -8.16
C ARG A 424 7.67 -11.69 -6.77
N GLN A 425 7.74 -13.01 -6.66
CA GLN A 425 8.02 -13.69 -5.39
C GLN A 425 9.39 -13.33 -4.82
N ARG A 426 10.39 -13.09 -5.68
CA ARG A 426 11.75 -12.72 -5.26
C ARG A 426 11.92 -11.24 -4.94
N THR A 427 11.07 -10.37 -5.48
CA THR A 427 11.18 -8.92 -5.31
C THR A 427 10.35 -8.43 -4.14
N ILE A 428 9.01 -8.56 -4.19
CA ILE A 428 8.13 -7.86 -3.25
C ILE A 428 7.94 -8.59 -1.92
N GLU A 429 7.93 -9.93 -1.92
CA GLU A 429 7.70 -10.72 -0.69
C GLU A 429 8.83 -10.53 0.34
N PRO A 430 10.13 -10.52 -0.04
CA PRO A 430 11.21 -10.22 0.90
C PRO A 430 11.17 -8.78 1.42
N VAL A 431 10.74 -7.82 0.59
CA VAL A 431 10.58 -6.42 1.03
C VAL A 431 9.48 -6.34 2.07
N PHE A 432 8.28 -6.87 1.81
CA PHE A 432 7.21 -6.91 2.81
C PHE A 432 7.63 -7.64 4.09
N GLY A 433 8.30 -8.79 3.96
CA GLY A 433 8.85 -9.52 5.10
C GLY A 433 9.79 -8.65 5.93
N SER A 434 10.70 -7.93 5.27
CA SER A 434 11.63 -7.01 5.94
C SER A 434 10.90 -5.89 6.67
N LEU A 435 9.96 -5.21 6.01
CA LEU A 435 9.22 -4.09 6.60
C LEU A 435 8.40 -4.52 7.83
N LEU A 436 7.76 -5.69 7.76
CA LEU A 436 6.97 -6.24 8.86
C LEU A 436 7.84 -6.72 10.03
N GLN A 437 9.03 -7.29 9.76
CA GLN A 437 9.86 -7.88 10.81
C GLN A 437 10.83 -6.89 11.46
N HIS A 438 11.42 -6.00 10.67
CA HIS A 438 12.56 -5.19 11.08
C HIS A 438 12.26 -3.68 11.13
N TYR A 439 11.16 -3.20 10.54
CA TYR A 439 10.87 -1.76 10.47
C TYR A 439 9.59 -1.32 11.20
N GLY A 440 9.05 -2.17 12.08
CA GLY A 440 7.92 -1.83 12.92
C GLY A 440 6.58 -1.71 12.19
N MET A 441 6.44 -2.31 11.00
CA MET A 441 5.22 -2.22 10.18
C MET A 441 4.14 -3.26 10.55
N ARG A 442 4.30 -4.04 11.64
CA ARG A 442 3.25 -5.02 12.04
C ARG A 442 1.95 -4.36 12.49
N ARG A 443 2.05 -3.19 13.12
CA ARG A 443 0.93 -2.45 13.68
C ARG A 443 1.17 -0.96 13.52
N VAL A 444 0.15 -0.24 13.07
CA VAL A 444 0.12 1.22 13.06
C VAL A 444 0.04 1.73 14.50
N ASN A 445 0.92 2.65 14.87
CA ASN A 445 0.91 3.30 16.19
C ASN A 445 -0.02 4.51 16.24
N THR A 446 -0.24 5.17 15.11
CA THR A 446 -1.15 6.30 14.96
C THR A 446 -2.57 5.87 14.58
N ARG A 447 -3.50 6.83 14.59
CA ARG A 447 -4.91 6.65 14.20
C ARG A 447 -5.21 7.47 12.95
N GLY A 448 -6.18 7.01 12.16
CA GLY A 448 -6.56 7.60 10.88
C GLY A 448 -5.71 7.12 9.70
N ARG A 449 -6.34 7.08 8.52
CA ARG A 449 -5.71 6.62 7.27
C ARG A 449 -4.52 7.48 6.87
N SER A 450 -4.65 8.80 7.02
CA SER A 450 -3.57 9.76 6.70
C SER A 450 -2.31 9.49 7.53
N SER A 451 -2.47 9.29 8.85
CA SER A 451 -1.33 8.97 9.73
C SER A 451 -0.74 7.59 9.43
N ALA A 452 -1.58 6.59 9.13
CA ALA A 452 -1.12 5.28 8.68
C ALA A 452 -0.29 5.38 7.39
N HIS A 453 -0.71 6.24 6.46
CA HIS A 453 0.04 6.49 5.23
C HIS A 453 1.41 7.10 5.50
N LYS A 454 1.51 8.13 6.35
CA LYS A 454 2.80 8.73 6.78
C LYS A 454 3.73 7.68 7.38
N MET A 455 3.23 6.79 8.24
CA MET A 455 4.02 5.71 8.81
C MET A 455 4.55 4.75 7.74
N MET A 456 3.72 4.36 6.76
CA MET A 456 4.13 3.48 5.67
C MET A 456 5.20 4.14 4.79
N LEU A 457 5.05 5.44 4.47
CA LEU A 457 6.05 6.24 3.75
C LEU A 457 7.39 6.27 4.51
N LEU A 458 7.38 6.59 5.82
CA LEU A 458 8.59 6.58 6.65
C LEU A 458 9.27 5.21 6.69
N THR A 459 8.48 4.14 6.71
CA THR A 459 9.00 2.77 6.72
C THR A 459 9.66 2.43 5.39
N ALA A 460 9.02 2.78 4.26
CA ALA A 460 9.58 2.60 2.93
C ALA A 460 10.85 3.43 2.72
N LEU A 461 10.84 4.67 3.19
CA LEU A 461 11.99 5.57 3.16
C LEU A 461 13.17 5.02 3.95
N ALA A 462 12.96 4.56 5.20
CA ALA A 462 14.01 3.95 6.01
C ALA A 462 14.61 2.70 5.33
N PHE A 463 13.78 1.93 4.62
CA PHE A 463 14.22 0.78 3.85
C PHE A 463 15.08 1.19 2.64
N ASN A 464 14.62 2.17 1.86
CA ASN A 464 15.34 2.69 0.70
C ASN A 464 16.70 3.31 1.10
N LEU A 465 16.76 4.10 2.18
CA LEU A 465 18.01 4.68 2.68
C LEU A 465 19.01 3.61 3.13
N LYS A 466 18.54 2.55 3.80
CA LYS A 466 19.41 1.44 4.19
C LYS A 466 19.96 0.70 2.96
N LYS A 467 19.20 0.61 1.87
CA LYS A 467 19.69 0.07 0.59
C LYS A 467 20.70 1.00 -0.05
N LEU A 468 20.42 2.29 -0.12
CA LEU A 468 21.31 3.32 -0.66
C LEU A 468 22.66 3.33 0.06
N LEU A 469 22.66 3.28 1.40
CA LEU A 469 23.89 3.20 2.21
C LEU A 469 24.68 1.90 2.02
N LYS A 470 24.01 0.79 1.71
CA LYS A 470 24.69 -0.49 1.44
C LYS A 470 25.20 -0.57 0.01
N HIS A 471 24.66 0.25 -0.89
CA HIS A 471 25.10 0.28 -2.26
C HIS A 471 26.52 0.85 -2.32
N GLN A 472 27.45 0.00 -2.74
CA GLN A 472 28.75 0.45 -3.19
C GLN A 472 28.59 0.64 -4.71
N PRO A 473 28.76 1.86 -5.23
CA PRO A 473 28.69 2.05 -6.67
C PRO A 473 29.74 1.14 -7.29
N LYS A 474 29.30 0.21 -8.15
CA LYS A 474 30.26 -0.46 -9.03
C LYS A 474 30.86 0.66 -9.85
N GLN A 475 32.11 1.03 -9.57
CA GLN A 475 32.91 1.84 -10.46
C GLN A 475 32.98 1.07 -11.78
N THR A 476 32.01 1.28 -12.64
CA THR A 476 32.17 1.02 -14.06
C THR A 476 33.09 2.13 -14.47
N LEU A 477 34.40 1.85 -14.46
CA LEU A 477 35.38 2.61 -15.20
C LEU A 477 34.88 2.63 -16.66
N ARG A 478 34.04 3.60 -16.99
CA ARG A 478 33.92 4.08 -18.36
C ARG A 478 35.20 4.87 -18.60
N SER A 479 36.31 4.15 -18.78
CA SER A 479 37.43 4.68 -19.55
C SER A 479 36.88 4.91 -20.95
N ALA A 480 36.31 6.10 -21.16
CA ALA A 480 36.15 6.65 -22.49
C ALA A 480 37.56 6.76 -23.04
N ILE A 481 37.98 5.74 -23.80
CA ILE A 481 39.13 5.84 -24.67
C ILE A 481 38.73 6.92 -25.67
N ALA A 482 39.14 8.16 -25.40
CA ALA A 482 39.12 9.22 -26.39
C ALA A 482 40.07 8.77 -27.50
N LEU A 483 39.52 8.15 -28.54
CA LEU A 483 40.26 7.93 -29.78
C LEU A 483 40.73 9.32 -30.24
N PRO A 484 42.05 9.53 -30.40
CA PRO A 484 42.55 10.82 -30.85
C PRO A 484 41.97 11.09 -32.23
N VAL A 485 41.26 12.21 -32.36
CA VAL A 485 40.79 12.74 -33.64
C VAL A 485 42.02 12.93 -34.52
N PRO A 486 42.13 12.28 -35.69
CA PRO A 486 43.25 12.49 -36.57
C PRO A 486 43.26 13.95 -37.02
N ARG A 487 44.33 14.67 -36.68
CA ARG A 487 44.59 16.00 -37.22
C ARG A 487 44.76 15.86 -38.73
N LEU A 488 43.77 16.33 -39.50
CA LEU A 488 43.94 16.62 -40.92
C LEU A 488 44.99 17.72 -41.04
N GLN A 489 46.26 17.33 -41.22
CA GLN A 489 47.31 18.25 -41.67
C GLN A 489 46.99 18.62 -43.12
N GLY A 490 46.74 19.91 -43.33
CA GLY A 490 46.51 20.49 -44.64
C GLY A 490 47.70 20.26 -45.56
N GLN A 491 47.44 19.58 -46.66
CA GLN A 491 48.20 19.69 -47.90
C GLN A 491 47.19 19.75 -49.04
N PHE A 492 46.73 20.96 -49.36
CA PHE A 492 46.30 21.25 -50.73
C PHE A 492 47.29 22.26 -51.30
N LEU A 493 48.18 21.68 -52.09
CA LEU A 493 49.13 22.34 -52.98
C LEU A 493 48.39 23.23 -53.97
N ALA A 494 48.88 24.46 -54.10
CA ALA A 494 48.61 25.34 -55.21
C ALA A 494 49.20 24.77 -56.50
N CYS A 495 48.34 24.52 -57.49
CA CYS A 495 48.60 24.26 -58.90
C CYS A 495 47.19 24.08 -59.51
N TRP A 496 46.63 24.95 -60.33
CA TRP A 496 47.07 25.40 -61.65
C TRP A 496 46.31 26.68 -62.07
N ARG A 497 47.03 27.51 -62.82
CA ARG A 497 46.69 28.56 -63.81
C ARG A 497 45.24 29.02 -63.99
#